data_AF-A0A958TA32-F1
#
_entry.id   AF-A0A958TA32-F1
#
_cell.length_a   1.000
_cell.length_b   1.000
_cell.length_c   1.000
_cell.angle_alpha   90.00
_cell.angle_beta   90.00
_cell.angle_gamma   90.00
#
_symmetry.space_group_name_H-M   'P 1'
#
loop_
_entity.id
_entity.type
_entity.pdbx_description
1 polymer ?
#
loop_
_entity_poly.entity_id
_entity_poly.type
_entity_poly.pdbx_seq_one_letter_code
_entity_poly.pdbx_strand_id
1 'polypeptide(L)'
;MDRDHVQQLIKRLKNGDSAVLETIYTKYRKPFLSFASRYNLDKEELLDIYQDSILALVDNVRNGKIETLDSTLKTYLFSIGKFMIFKKLKHLEVVNELPLDTNRLEHYANEIDNQRVYEQEELELFKKCFGQLGKQCQELLNLFYYRGYTLEEIQETLDYDNYNVVKSQ
;
A
#
# COMPACT_ATOMS: atom_id res chain seq x y z
N MET A 1 -8.34 13.75 4.02
CA MET A 1 -7.83 14.23 5.33
C MET A 1 -7.55 15.70 5.17
N ASP A 2 -8.05 16.52 6.09
CA ASP A 2 -7.98 17.98 6.01
C ASP A 2 -6.54 18.49 6.11
N ARG A 3 -6.18 19.54 5.36
CA ARG A 3 -4.80 20.12 5.33
C ARG A 3 -4.33 20.56 6.72
N ASP A 4 -5.25 21.03 7.55
CA ASP A 4 -4.98 21.50 8.92
C ASP A 4 -4.48 20.37 9.84
N HIS A 5 -5.03 19.16 9.67
CA HIS A 5 -4.66 17.99 10.46
C HIS A 5 -3.24 17.50 10.14
N VAL A 6 -2.81 17.63 8.88
CA VAL A 6 -1.45 17.26 8.44
C VAL A 6 -0.43 18.25 9.00
N GLN A 7 -0.73 19.54 8.99
CA GLN A 7 0.12 20.58 9.58
C GLN A 7 0.32 20.37 11.08
N GLN A 8 -0.75 20.03 11.79
CA GLN A 8 -0.65 19.72 13.22
C GLN A 8 0.20 18.47 13.49
N LEU A 9 0.09 17.43 12.65
CA LEU A 9 0.94 16.23 12.74
C LEU A 9 2.41 16.55 12.51
N ILE A 10 2.74 17.34 11.47
CA ILE A 10 4.11 17.77 11.17
C ILE A 10 4.69 18.57 12.34
N LYS A 11 3.92 19.50 12.91
CA LYS A 11 4.34 20.30 14.08
C LYS A 11 4.64 19.42 15.29
N ARG A 12 3.79 18.42 15.57
CA ARG A 12 4.00 17.48 16.68
C ARG A 12 5.23 16.60 16.46
N LEU A 13 5.43 16.11 15.24
CA LEU A 13 6.64 15.37 14.86
C LEU A 13 7.91 16.21 15.02
N LYS A 14 7.87 17.48 14.59
CA LYS A 14 8.99 18.43 14.73
C LYS A 14 9.38 18.62 16.20
N ASN A 15 8.40 18.64 17.10
CA ASN A 15 8.60 18.74 18.54
C ASN A 15 9.01 17.42 19.21
N GLY A 16 9.17 16.33 18.45
CA GLY A 16 9.60 15.04 18.99
C GLY A 16 8.53 14.27 19.77
N ASP A 17 7.25 14.50 19.48
CA ASP A 17 6.13 13.77 20.10
C ASP A 17 6.19 12.27 19.73
N SER A 18 6.65 11.45 20.69
CA SER A 18 6.84 10.01 20.51
C SER A 18 5.54 9.25 20.28
N ALA A 19 4.42 9.69 20.87
CA ALA A 19 3.12 9.06 20.69
C ALA A 19 2.60 9.24 19.26
N VAL A 20 2.85 10.41 18.65
CA VAL A 20 2.54 10.64 17.23
C VAL A 20 3.40 9.76 16.33
N LEU A 21 4.69 9.66 16.63
CA LEU A 21 5.59 8.81 15.87
C LEU A 21 5.17 7.34 15.93
N GLU A 22 4.86 6.82 17.12
CA GLU A 22 4.37 5.46 17.32
C GLU A 22 3.05 5.22 16.57
N THR A 23 2.15 6.20 16.59
CA THR A 23 0.89 6.14 15.84
C THR A 23 1.15 6.02 14.34
N ILE A 24 2.04 6.85 13.79
CA ILE A 24 2.41 6.83 12.36
C ILE A 24 3.08 5.51 11.98
N TYR A 25 4.02 5.06 12.81
CA TYR A 25 4.73 3.79 12.62
C TYR A 25 3.76 2.61 12.58
N THR A 26 2.88 2.50 13.58
CA THR A 26 1.96 1.35 13.67
C THR A 26 0.90 1.41 12.57
N LYS A 27 0.36 2.60 12.30
CA LYS A 27 -0.69 2.81 11.29
C LYS A 27 -0.24 2.49 9.88
N TYR A 28 1.00 2.81 9.52
CA TYR A 28 1.48 2.69 8.14
C TYR A 28 2.31 1.44 7.88
N ARG A 29 2.75 0.69 8.90
CA ARG A 29 3.57 -0.52 8.72
C ARG A 29 2.93 -1.55 7.78
N LYS A 30 1.74 -2.06 8.11
CA LYS A 30 1.08 -3.09 7.28
C LYS A 30 0.76 -2.57 5.86
N PRO A 31 0.18 -1.36 5.68
CA PRO A 31 -0.01 -0.79 4.36
C PRO A 31 1.28 -0.61 3.56
N PHE A 32 2.38 -0.22 4.21
CA PHE A 32 3.67 -0.05 3.57
C PHE A 32 4.23 -1.38 3.09
N LEU A 33 4.22 -2.42 3.94
CA LEU A 33 4.71 -3.74 3.57
C LEU A 33 3.91 -4.36 2.42
N SER A 34 2.59 -4.18 2.43
CA SER A 34 1.74 -4.59 1.30
C SER A 34 2.05 -3.80 0.03
N PHE A 35 2.38 -2.52 0.15
CA PHE A 35 2.83 -1.73 -0.98
C PHE A 35 4.21 -2.19 -1.46
N ALA A 36 5.13 -2.53 -0.56
CA ALA A 36 6.51 -2.82 -0.89
C ALA A 36 6.74 -4.27 -1.34
N SER A 37 5.84 -5.20 -1.00
CA SER A 37 5.93 -6.61 -1.41
C SER A 37 5.82 -6.83 -2.92
N ARG A 38 5.43 -5.80 -3.69
CA ARG A 38 5.44 -5.83 -5.16
C ARG A 38 6.87 -5.76 -5.75
N TYR A 39 7.86 -5.45 -4.92
CA TYR A 39 9.26 -5.40 -5.29
C TYR A 39 9.95 -6.67 -4.80
N ASN A 40 10.87 -7.22 -5.60
CA ASN A 40 11.58 -8.49 -5.34
C ASN A 40 12.64 -8.33 -4.23
N LEU A 41 12.22 -7.96 -3.04
CA LEU A 41 13.02 -7.90 -1.82
C LEU A 41 12.41 -8.82 -0.78
N ASP A 42 13.24 -9.36 0.11
CA ASP A 42 12.74 -10.21 1.18
C ASP A 42 12.02 -9.40 2.27
N LYS A 43 11.29 -10.10 3.13
CA LYS A 43 10.47 -9.47 4.17
C LYS A 43 11.29 -8.68 5.19
N GLU A 44 12.49 -9.15 5.53
CA GLU A 44 13.35 -8.49 6.52
C GLU A 44 13.90 -7.19 5.92
N GLU A 45 14.33 -7.22 4.66
CA GLU A 45 14.77 -6.04 3.93
C GLU A 45 13.68 -4.97 3.83
N LEU A 46 12.43 -5.38 3.57
CA LEU A 46 11.29 -4.44 3.53
C LEU A 46 10.97 -3.84 4.90
N LEU A 47 11.20 -4.60 5.99
CA LEU A 47 11.03 -4.09 7.35
C LEU A 47 12.09 -3.07 7.71
N ASP A 48 13.34 -3.29 7.30
CA ASP A 48 14.44 -2.36 7.51
C ASP A 48 14.22 -1.07 6.71
N ILE A 49 13.87 -1.19 5.43
CA ILE A 49 13.53 -0.03 4.60
C ILE A 49 12.37 0.76 5.21
N TYR A 50 11.37 0.09 5.80
CA TYR A 50 10.28 0.77 6.47
C TYR A 50 10.76 1.60 7.67
N GLN A 51 11.66 1.03 8.49
CA GLN A 51 12.24 1.74 9.63
C GLN A 51 13.05 2.96 9.16
N ASP A 52 13.91 2.78 8.17
CA ASP A 52 14.70 3.86 7.58
C ASP A 52 13.81 4.96 6.99
N SER A 53 12.71 4.57 6.34
CA SER A 53 11.74 5.53 5.78
C SER A 53 11.09 6.39 6.86
N ILE A 54 10.78 5.80 8.03
CA ILE A 54 10.24 6.52 9.18
C ILE A 54 11.29 7.47 9.76
N LEU A 55 12.55 7.04 9.87
CA LEU A 55 13.64 7.88 10.35
C LEU A 55 13.88 9.07 9.40
N ALA A 56 13.91 8.83 8.09
CA ALA A 56 14.06 9.86 7.08
C ALA A 56 12.88 10.84 7.06
N LEU A 57 11.64 10.36 7.29
CA LEU A 57 10.48 11.23 7.46
C LEU A 57 10.68 12.19 8.64
N VAL A 58 11.10 11.67 9.80
CA VAL A 58 11.34 12.48 11.00
C VAL A 58 12.46 13.48 10.77
N ASP A 59 13.56 13.06 10.12
CA ASP A 59 14.68 13.94 9.78
C ASP A 59 14.25 15.08 8.84
N ASN A 60 13.50 14.76 7.78
CA ASN A 60 13.00 15.77 6.85
C ASN A 60 12.06 16.78 7.52
N VAL A 61 11.21 16.33 8.47
CA VAL A 61 10.34 17.23 9.25
C VAL A 61 11.15 18.11 10.20
N ARG A 62 12.12 17.54 10.92
CA ARG A 62 12.95 18.28 11.90
C ARG A 62 13.83 19.32 11.23
N ASN A 63 14.41 18.97 10.08
CA ASN A 63 15.29 19.85 9.30
C ASN A 63 14.53 20.88 8.46
N GLY A 64 13.20 20.93 8.56
CA GLY A 64 12.38 21.91 7.83
C GLY A 64 12.33 21.68 6.32
N LYS A 65 12.75 20.50 5.83
CA LYS A 65 12.58 20.11 4.42
C LYS A 65 11.12 19.90 4.05
N ILE A 66 10.26 19.73 5.05
CA ILE A 66 8.81 19.60 4.90
C ILE A 66 8.14 20.60 5.85
N GLU A 67 7.66 21.70 5.29
CA GLU A 67 6.77 22.63 5.98
C GLU A 67 5.32 22.45 5.53
N THR A 68 5.13 22.07 4.26
CA THR A 68 3.84 21.73 3.65
C THR A 68 4.00 20.46 2.81
N LEU A 69 2.94 19.67 2.71
CA LEU A 69 2.88 18.52 1.81
C LEU A 69 1.77 18.75 0.77
N ASP A 70 2.12 18.62 -0.51
CA ASP A 70 1.13 18.57 -1.59
C ASP A 70 0.45 17.20 -1.67
N SER A 71 1.13 16.16 -1.22
CA SER A 71 0.62 14.80 -1.09
C SER A 71 0.19 14.49 0.36
N THR A 72 -0.46 13.33 0.57
CA THR A 72 -0.75 12.89 1.94
C THR A 72 0.54 12.46 2.66
N LEU A 73 0.57 12.56 3.99
CA LEU A 73 1.70 12.05 4.80
C LEU A 73 2.02 10.58 4.49
N LYS A 74 0.98 9.77 4.24
CA LYS A 74 1.12 8.37 3.82
C LYS A 74 1.85 8.28 2.48
N THR A 75 1.38 9.01 1.47
CA THR A 75 1.99 9.05 0.13
C THR A 75 3.46 9.45 0.24
N TYR A 76 3.76 10.54 0.96
CA TYR A 76 5.13 11.01 1.13
C TYR A 76 6.05 9.98 1.80
N LEU A 77 5.60 9.34 2.89
CA LEU A 77 6.34 8.25 3.53
C LEU A 77 6.61 7.09 2.55
N PHE A 78 5.62 6.76 1.72
CA PHE A 78 5.75 5.68 0.74
C PHE A 78 6.71 6.07 -0.39
N SER A 79 6.77 7.36 -0.77
CA SER A 79 7.76 7.88 -1.71
C SER A 79 9.18 7.73 -1.20
N ILE A 80 9.43 7.98 0.09
CA ILE A 80 10.73 7.75 0.73
C ILE A 80 11.10 6.27 0.62
N GLY A 81 10.19 5.37 1.01
CA GLY A 81 10.45 3.94 0.93
C GLY A 81 10.64 3.44 -0.50
N LYS A 82 9.83 3.91 -1.46
CA LYS A 82 10.00 3.61 -2.90
C LYS A 82 11.37 4.05 -3.40
N PHE A 83 11.82 5.24 -3.00
CA PHE A 83 13.18 5.70 -3.29
C PHE A 83 14.24 4.75 -2.70
N MET A 84 14.11 4.34 -1.44
CA MET A 84 15.06 3.45 -0.77
C MET A 84 15.09 2.05 -1.40
N ILE A 85 13.93 1.50 -1.76
CA ILE A 85 13.80 0.25 -2.52
C ILE A 85 14.55 0.37 -3.85
N PHE A 86 14.29 1.43 -4.63
CA PHE A 86 14.99 1.61 -5.90
C PHE A 86 16.48 1.87 -5.72
N LYS A 87 16.89 2.58 -4.67
CA LYS A 87 18.31 2.78 -4.36
C LYS A 87 18.97 1.41 -4.12
N LYS A 88 18.34 0.54 -3.34
CA LYS A 88 18.84 -0.81 -3.05
C LYS A 88 18.87 -1.69 -4.30
N LEU A 89 17.79 -1.73 -5.07
CA LEU A 89 17.70 -2.49 -6.33
C LEU A 89 18.72 -2.00 -7.37
N LYS A 90 18.93 -0.68 -7.51
CA LYS A 90 19.98 -0.13 -8.39
C LYS A 90 21.39 -0.42 -7.88
N HIS A 91 21.60 -0.47 -6.57
CA HIS A 91 22.89 -0.89 -6.01
C HIS A 91 23.21 -2.36 -6.32
N LEU A 92 22.19 -3.21 -6.47
CA LEU A 92 22.34 -4.58 -6.96
C LEU A 92 22.66 -4.63 -8.48
N GLU A 93 22.40 -3.54 -9.24
CA GLU A 93 22.54 -3.47 -10.70
C GLU A 93 23.72 -2.60 -11.23
N VAL A 94 24.56 -1.99 -10.38
CA VAL A 94 25.71 -1.08 -10.66
C VAL A 94 25.45 0.42 -10.33
N VAL A 95 26.48 1.02 -9.72
CA VAL A 95 26.55 2.23 -8.88
C VAL A 95 26.12 3.55 -9.56
N ASN A 96 25.24 4.28 -8.86
CA ASN A 96 25.37 5.72 -8.61
C ASN A 96 24.56 6.07 -7.35
N GLU A 97 25.26 6.42 -6.26
CA GLU A 97 24.63 6.88 -5.03
C GLU A 97 23.95 8.23 -5.27
N LEU A 98 22.65 8.19 -5.54
CA LEU A 98 21.85 9.41 -5.65
C LEU A 98 21.32 9.81 -4.26
N PRO A 99 21.38 11.10 -3.89
CA PRO A 99 20.74 11.61 -2.68
C PRO A 99 19.22 11.49 -2.74
N LEU A 100 18.59 11.46 -1.55
CA LEU A 100 17.16 11.73 -1.39
C LEU A 100 16.91 13.19 -1.77
N ASP A 101 16.54 13.43 -3.03
CA ASP A 101 16.12 14.75 -3.53
C ASP A 101 14.59 14.88 -3.50
N THR A 102 14.10 16.04 -3.07
CA THR A 102 12.68 16.37 -2.94
C THR A 102 11.94 16.20 -4.27
N ASN A 103 12.54 16.59 -5.40
CA ASN A 103 11.94 16.42 -6.73
C ASN A 103 11.64 14.95 -7.05
N ARG A 104 12.52 14.04 -6.63
CA ARG A 104 12.33 12.60 -6.85
C ARG A 104 11.22 12.04 -5.95
N LEU A 105 11.12 12.54 -4.72
CA LEU A 105 10.06 12.16 -3.80
C LEU A 105 8.69 12.64 -4.31
N GLU A 106 8.61 13.84 -4.88
CA GLU A 106 7.41 14.35 -5.53
C GLU A 106 7.03 13.51 -6.75
N HIS A 107 8.00 13.16 -7.61
CA HIS A 107 7.76 12.25 -8.73
C HIS A 107 7.18 10.91 -8.26
N TYR A 108 7.81 10.27 -7.27
CA TYR A 108 7.30 9.02 -6.70
C TYR A 108 5.94 9.18 -6.01
N ALA A 109 5.68 10.32 -5.37
CA ALA A 109 4.38 10.61 -4.76
C ALA A 109 3.28 10.66 -5.83
N ASN A 110 3.54 11.36 -6.94
CA ASN A 110 2.63 11.45 -8.08
C ASN A 110 2.37 10.08 -8.70
N GLU A 111 3.41 9.26 -8.89
CA GLU A 111 3.23 7.89 -9.38
C GLU A 111 2.38 7.03 -8.44
N ILE A 112 2.58 7.15 -7.13
CA ILE A 112 1.80 6.40 -6.14
C ILE A 112 0.34 6.84 -6.16
N ASP A 113 0.07 8.14 -6.23
CA ASP A 113 -1.31 8.63 -6.27
C ASP A 113 -1.99 8.28 -7.60
N ASN A 114 -1.29 8.34 -8.73
CA ASN A 114 -1.81 7.84 -10.02
C ASN A 114 -2.12 6.35 -9.97
N GLN A 115 -1.21 5.53 -9.43
CA GLN A 115 -1.44 4.10 -9.26
C GLN A 115 -2.69 3.81 -8.42
N ARG A 116 -2.91 4.58 -7.35
CA ARG A 116 -4.11 4.44 -6.52
C ARG A 116 -5.40 4.77 -7.27
N VAL A 117 -5.37 5.74 -8.20
CA VAL A 117 -6.52 6.05 -9.06
C VAL A 117 -6.83 4.87 -9.97
N TYR A 118 -5.81 4.31 -10.64
CA TYR A 118 -5.99 3.13 -11.49
C TYR A 118 -6.52 1.91 -10.71
N GLU A 119 -5.93 1.61 -9.54
CA GLU A 119 -6.40 0.51 -8.67
C GLU A 119 -7.86 0.72 -8.22
N GLN A 120 -8.29 1.96 -7.99
CA GLN A 120 -9.69 2.28 -7.68
C GLN A 120 -10.61 2.07 -8.89
N GLU A 121 -10.21 2.51 -10.08
CA GLU A 121 -10.97 2.33 -11.31
C GLU A 121 -11.15 0.84 -11.64
N GLU A 122 -10.09 0.04 -11.52
CA GLU A 122 -10.15 -1.42 -11.69
C GLU A 122 -11.07 -2.07 -10.66
N LEU A 123 -11.01 -1.64 -9.39
CA LEU A 123 -11.88 -2.16 -8.34
C LEU A 123 -13.36 -1.83 -8.61
N GLU A 124 -13.66 -0.61 -9.06
CA GLU A 124 -15.03 -0.22 -9.40
C GLU A 124 -15.54 -0.97 -10.64
N LEU A 125 -14.68 -1.19 -11.64
CA LEU A 125 -15.01 -2.04 -12.78
C LEU A 125 -15.28 -3.49 -12.34
N PHE A 126 -14.42 -4.04 -11.49
CA PHE A 126 -14.60 -5.37 -10.91
C PHE A 126 -15.94 -5.47 -10.18
N LYS A 127 -16.25 -4.54 -9.27
CA LYS A 127 -17.53 -4.53 -8.54
C LYS A 127 -18.73 -4.47 -9.48
N LYS A 128 -18.64 -3.66 -10.55
CA LYS A 128 -19.69 -3.54 -11.56
C LYS A 128 -19.91 -4.85 -12.29
N CYS A 129 -18.85 -5.48 -12.80
CA CYS A 129 -18.93 -6.77 -13.50
C CYS A 129 -19.37 -7.89 -12.56
N PHE A 130 -18.84 -7.94 -11.34
CA PHE A 130 -19.21 -8.91 -10.32
C PHE A 130 -20.70 -8.77 -9.95
N GLY A 131 -21.20 -7.54 -9.81
CA GLY A 131 -22.61 -7.26 -9.55
C GLY A 131 -23.56 -7.63 -10.69
N GLN A 132 -23.06 -7.81 -11.92
CA GLN A 132 -23.83 -8.31 -13.06
C GLN A 132 -24.00 -9.83 -13.06
N LEU A 133 -23.21 -10.56 -12.26
CA LEU A 133 -23.35 -12.01 -12.12
C LEU A 133 -24.65 -12.37 -11.39
N GLY A 134 -25.18 -13.56 -11.65
CA GLY A 134 -26.27 -14.11 -10.86
C GLY A 134 -25.84 -14.35 -9.40
N LYS A 135 -26.78 -14.24 -8.44
CA LYS A 135 -26.50 -14.37 -7.00
C LYS A 135 -25.74 -15.66 -6.64
N GLN A 136 -26.08 -16.78 -7.28
CA GLN A 136 -25.44 -18.07 -7.04
C GLN A 136 -23.98 -18.09 -7.51
N CYS A 137 -23.66 -17.50 -8.67
CA CYS A 137 -22.28 -17.37 -9.15
C CYS A 137 -21.45 -16.43 -8.25
N GLN A 138 -22.04 -15.34 -7.78
CA GLN A 138 -21.38 -14.44 -6.82
C GLN A 138 -21.03 -15.17 -5.52
N GLU A 139 -21.97 -15.94 -4.97
CA GLU A 139 -21.76 -16.70 -3.73
C GLU A 139 -20.70 -17.79 -3.92
N LEU A 140 -20.73 -18.53 -5.04
CA LEU A 140 -19.73 -19.52 -5.40
C LEU A 140 -18.31 -18.92 -5.42
N LEU A 141 -18.13 -17.80 -6.13
CA LEU A 141 -16.83 -17.12 -6.21
C LEU A 141 -16.36 -16.64 -4.83
N ASN A 142 -17.29 -16.21 -3.96
CA ASN A 142 -16.97 -15.78 -2.61
C ASN A 142 -16.51 -16.97 -1.73
N LEU A 143 -17.24 -18.09 -1.76
CA LEU A 143 -16.88 -19.30 -1.02
C LEU A 143 -15.51 -19.85 -1.46
N PHE A 144 -15.26 -19.87 -2.77
CA PHE A 144 -14.01 -20.39 -3.32
C PHE A 144 -12.82 -19.45 -3.03
N TYR A 145 -12.87 -18.21 -3.52
CA TYR A 145 -11.71 -17.31 -3.48
C TYR A 145 -11.54 -16.56 -2.16
N TYR A 146 -12.63 -16.23 -1.46
CA TYR A 146 -12.54 -15.45 -0.22
C TYR A 146 -12.54 -16.35 1.02
N ARG A 147 -13.34 -17.42 1.04
CA ARG A 147 -13.40 -18.36 2.17
C ARG A 147 -12.49 -19.58 2.02
N GLY A 148 -11.97 -19.85 0.84
CA GLY A 148 -11.03 -20.95 0.59
C GLY A 148 -11.68 -22.34 0.59
N TYR A 149 -12.99 -22.43 0.33
CA TYR A 149 -13.70 -23.70 0.28
C TYR A 149 -13.29 -24.50 -0.96
N THR A 150 -13.26 -25.82 -0.83
CA THR A 150 -13.14 -26.75 -1.94
C THR A 150 -14.42 -26.80 -2.78
N LEU A 151 -14.32 -27.30 -4.02
CA LEU A 151 -15.48 -27.37 -4.91
C LEU A 151 -16.55 -28.33 -4.37
N GLU A 152 -16.11 -29.38 -3.66
CA GLU A 152 -16.97 -30.34 -2.97
C GLU A 152 -17.76 -29.67 -1.83
N GLU A 153 -17.09 -28.88 -0.98
CA GLU A 153 -17.74 -28.13 0.11
C GLU A 153 -18.72 -27.09 -0.43
N ILE A 154 -18.40 -26.46 -1.57
CA ILE A 154 -19.27 -25.49 -2.24
C ILE A 154 -20.50 -26.16 -2.84
N GLN A 155 -20.35 -27.34 -3.44
CA GLN A 155 -21.47 -28.11 -3.97
C GLN A 155 -22.49 -28.41 -2.86
N GLU A 156 -22.03 -28.89 -1.71
CA GLU A 156 -22.87 -29.16 -0.54
C GLU A 156 -23.49 -27.89 0.03
N THR A 157 -22.72 -26.80 0.10
CA THR A 157 -23.19 -25.52 0.68
C THR A 157 -24.24 -24.82 -0.18
N LEU A 158 -24.11 -24.91 -1.51
CA LEU A 158 -25.01 -24.25 -2.47
C LEU A 158 -26.09 -25.18 -3.03
N ASP A 159 -26.17 -26.42 -2.52
CA ASP A 159 -27.14 -27.45 -2.91
C ASP A 159 -27.17 -27.71 -4.43
N TYR A 160 -25.98 -27.78 -5.04
CA TYR A 160 -25.87 -28.12 -6.45
C TYR A 160 -25.99 -29.63 -6.65
N ASP A 161 -26.93 -30.03 -7.51
CA ASP A 161 -27.17 -31.44 -7.85
C ASP A 161 -25.96 -32.16 -8.47
N ASN A 162 -24.99 -31.41 -9.05
CA ASN A 162 -23.87 -31.99 -9.77
C ASN A 162 -22.60 -31.13 -9.67
N TYR A 163 -21.50 -31.77 -9.27
CA TYR A 163 -20.14 -31.21 -9.25
C TYR A 163 -19.74 -30.51 -10.56
N ASN A 164 -20.18 -31.07 -11.70
CA ASN A 164 -19.89 -30.51 -13.01
C ASN A 164 -20.57 -29.16 -13.25
N VAL A 165 -21.70 -28.88 -12.58
CA VAL A 165 -22.39 -27.58 -12.67
C VAL A 165 -21.57 -26.49 -11.96
N VAL A 166 -21.05 -26.80 -10.77
CA VAL A 166 -20.13 -25.92 -10.01
C VAL A 166 -18.88 -25.60 -10.83
N LYS A 167 -18.34 -26.59 -11.55
CA LYS A 167 -17.16 -26.43 -12.41
C LYS A 167 -17.45 -25.67 -13.72
N SER A 168 -18.69 -25.72 -14.21
CA SER A 168 -19.11 -25.11 -15.48
C SER A 168 -19.63 -23.67 -15.35
N GLN A 169 -19.84 -23.19 -14.13
CA GLN A 169 -20.25 -21.82 -13.82
C GLN A 169 -19.12 -20.81 -13.97
#